data_AF-A0A091BID5-F1
#
_entry.id   AF-A0A091BID5-F1
#
_cell.length_a   1.000
_cell.length_b   1.000
_cell.length_c   1.000
_cell.angle_alpha   90.00
_cell.angle_beta   90.00
_cell.angle_gamma   90.00
#
_symmetry.space_group_name_H-M   'P 1'
#
loop_
_entity.id
_entity.type
_entity.pdbx_description
1 polymer ?
#
loop_
_entity_poly.entity_id
_entity_poly.type
_entity_poly.pdbx_seq_one_letter_code
_entity_poly.pdbx_strand_id
1 'polypeptide(L)'
;RRAALATRLLRERGARAVQVLHPRIDTAHWDLVVAPEHDGLAGPNVITLCGSLNPVDDAWLARARAAFPAFARLPSPRTLVLLGGPTPAVRFDRGAFEVMASKLEHWLAMGGGSLLVLGSRRTPPKLAALARSYWADTPGQRWFGPEDGANPYEGALAWAERIVVSPDSVNMVSEACATAAPVYVAEPGRATGRVRRYLDALLARGRIQPQSKLPHDAPAEPLRETPRIAAIVRERLFAGG
;
A
#
# COMPACT_ATOMS: atom_id res chain seq x y z
N ARG A 1 9.87 13.09 12.62
CA ARG A 1 10.18 14.07 13.70
C ARG A 1 11.33 15.00 13.31
N ARG A 2 12.50 14.51 12.90
CA ARG A 2 13.61 15.37 12.42
C ARG A 2 13.25 16.21 11.17
N ALA A 3 12.54 15.62 10.20
CA ALA A 3 12.13 16.34 8.98
C ALA A 3 11.21 17.54 9.26
N ALA A 4 10.20 17.38 10.13
CA ALA A 4 9.31 18.46 10.53
C ALA A 4 10.04 19.62 11.21
N LEU A 5 11.01 19.31 12.09
CA LEU A 5 11.84 20.33 12.71
C LEU A 5 12.66 21.11 11.66
N ALA A 6 13.29 20.40 10.72
CA ALA A 6 14.09 21.04 9.67
C ALA A 6 13.26 21.96 8.78
N THR A 7 12.09 21.51 8.31
CA THR A 7 11.22 22.34 7.44
C THR A 7 10.66 23.55 8.18
N ARG A 8 10.35 23.41 9.47
CA ARG A 8 9.96 24.54 10.33
C ARG A 8 11.09 25.59 10.44
N LEU A 9 12.31 25.16 10.77
CA LEU A 9 13.46 26.07 10.92
C LEU A 9 13.85 26.78 9.61
N LEU A 10 13.59 26.15 8.47
CA LEU A 10 13.77 26.76 7.15
C LEU A 10 12.70 27.83 6.88
N ARG A 11 11.45 27.58 7.29
CA ARG A 11 10.38 28.58 7.17
C ARG A 11 10.62 29.80 8.03
N GLU A 12 11.10 29.60 9.26
CA GLU A 12 11.55 30.70 10.14
C GLU A 12 12.68 31.55 9.48
N ARG A 13 13.36 31.01 8.46
CA ARG A 13 14.37 31.71 7.64
C ARG A 13 13.86 32.17 6.26
N GLY A 14 12.55 32.20 6.05
CA GLY A 14 11.91 32.74 4.84
C GLY A 14 11.69 31.74 3.70
N ALA A 15 11.96 30.45 3.89
CA ALA A 15 11.64 29.44 2.89
C ALA A 15 10.14 29.09 2.89
N ARG A 16 9.58 28.79 1.71
CA ARG A 16 8.27 28.14 1.62
C ARG A 16 8.40 26.69 2.09
N ALA A 17 7.60 26.27 3.06
CA ALA A 17 7.72 24.95 3.68
C ALA A 17 6.40 24.17 3.67
N VAL A 18 6.48 22.93 3.17
CA VAL A 18 5.39 21.94 3.22
C VAL A 18 5.77 20.82 4.15
N GLN A 19 4.87 20.48 5.07
CA GLN A 19 5.02 19.33 5.96
C GLN A 19 4.16 18.17 5.45
N VAL A 20 4.79 17.01 5.22
CA VAL A 20 4.08 15.77 4.85
C VAL A 20 3.93 14.90 6.09
N LEU A 21 2.73 14.36 6.30
CA LEU A 21 2.22 13.68 7.50
C LEU A 21 1.94 14.64 8.67
N HIS A 22 1.06 14.20 9.56
CA HIS A 22 0.62 14.98 10.71
C HIS A 22 1.80 15.38 11.63
N PRO A 23 2.06 16.69 11.85
CA PRO A 23 3.22 17.17 12.61
C PRO A 23 3.15 16.94 14.12
N ARG A 24 1.96 16.64 14.67
CA ARG A 24 1.66 16.53 16.12
C ARG A 24 1.93 17.80 16.92
N ILE A 25 2.05 18.93 16.23
CA ILE A 25 2.09 20.31 16.76
C ILE A 25 1.26 21.19 15.82
N ASP A 26 1.15 22.48 16.15
CA ASP A 26 0.42 23.46 15.35
C ASP A 26 0.85 23.47 13.88
N THR A 27 -0.12 23.43 12.97
CA THR A 27 0.11 23.46 11.52
C THR A 27 0.57 24.82 11.03
N ALA A 28 0.37 25.90 11.79
CA ALA A 28 0.80 27.25 11.44
C ALA A 28 2.32 27.41 11.31
N HIS A 29 3.11 26.41 11.73
CA HIS A 29 4.55 26.35 11.52
C HIS A 29 4.98 26.04 10.07
N TRP A 30 4.03 25.73 9.17
CA TRP A 30 4.27 25.48 7.76
C TRP A 30 3.28 26.26 6.90
N ASP A 31 3.64 26.51 5.64
CA ASP A 31 2.72 27.15 4.69
C ASP A 31 1.61 26.20 4.28
N LEU A 32 1.93 24.91 4.15
CA LEU A 32 0.96 23.85 3.94
C LEU A 32 1.33 22.59 4.73
N VAL A 33 0.32 21.84 5.13
CA VAL A 33 0.47 20.51 5.72
C VAL A 33 -0.33 19.50 4.91
N VAL A 34 0.35 18.51 4.35
CA VAL A 34 -0.26 17.39 3.63
C VAL A 34 -0.37 16.20 4.57
N ALA A 35 -1.58 15.80 4.96
CA ALA A 35 -1.77 14.74 5.95
C ALA A 35 -2.89 13.76 5.55
N PRO A 36 -2.73 12.45 5.79
CA PRO A 36 -3.78 11.49 5.47
C PRO A 36 -5.11 11.79 6.18
N GLU A 37 -6.24 11.63 5.48
CA GLU A 37 -7.59 11.85 6.03
C GLU A 37 -7.82 11.10 7.35
N HIS A 38 -7.33 9.86 7.44
CA HIS A 38 -7.50 9.01 8.61
C HIS A 38 -6.80 9.52 9.88
N ASP A 39 -5.86 10.47 9.75
CA ASP A 39 -5.19 11.13 10.87
C ASP A 39 -6.07 12.16 11.58
N GLY A 40 -7.15 12.63 10.96
CA GLY A 40 -8.11 13.57 11.54
C GLY A 40 -7.54 14.99 11.73
N LEU A 41 -6.47 15.34 11.01
CA LEU A 41 -5.90 16.68 11.05
C LEU A 41 -6.74 17.62 10.18
N ALA A 42 -7.18 18.74 10.74
CA ALA A 42 -7.90 19.80 10.04
C ALA A 42 -7.24 21.16 10.34
N GLY A 43 -7.38 22.10 9.41
CA GLY A 43 -6.85 23.46 9.53
C GLY A 43 -6.86 24.18 8.19
N PRO A 44 -6.75 25.52 8.19
CA PRO A 44 -6.84 26.32 6.96
C PRO A 44 -5.74 26.02 5.94
N ASN A 45 -4.57 25.58 6.42
CA ASN A 45 -3.43 25.22 5.60
C ASN A 45 -3.24 23.69 5.42
N VAL A 46 -4.23 22.89 5.81
CA VAL A 46 -4.16 21.43 5.72
C VAL A 46 -4.79 20.95 4.40
N ILE A 47 -4.06 20.10 3.67
CA ILE A 47 -4.53 19.39 2.49
C ILE A 47 -4.57 17.90 2.84
N THR A 48 -5.73 17.27 2.70
CA THR A 48 -5.90 15.85 3.02
C THR A 48 -5.81 14.97 1.78
N LEU A 49 -5.37 13.73 2.01
CA LEU A 49 -5.31 12.66 1.01
C LEU A 49 -5.83 11.34 1.55
N CYS A 50 -6.37 10.50 0.66
CA CYS A 50 -6.72 9.13 0.99
C CYS A 50 -5.47 8.24 0.92
N GLY A 51 -5.10 7.61 2.03
CA GLY A 51 -3.93 6.72 2.09
C GLY A 51 -2.61 7.49 2.19
N SER A 52 -1.66 7.17 1.32
CA SER A 52 -0.30 7.70 1.35
C SER A 52 0.21 8.10 -0.03
N LEU A 53 1.08 9.12 -0.06
CA LEU A 53 1.79 9.53 -1.27
C LEU A 53 2.78 8.43 -1.68
N ASN A 54 2.73 8.05 -2.96
CA ASN A 54 3.58 7.02 -3.55
C ASN A 54 3.81 7.29 -5.04
N PRO A 55 4.85 6.72 -5.68
CA PRO A 55 5.22 7.02 -7.06
C PRO A 55 4.46 6.19 -8.10
N VAL A 56 3.52 5.33 -7.69
CA VAL A 56 2.88 4.38 -8.60
C VAL A 56 1.93 5.11 -9.54
N ASP A 57 2.29 5.14 -10.82
CA ASP A 57 1.49 5.59 -11.95
C ASP A 57 1.72 4.68 -13.18
N ASP A 58 1.08 4.97 -14.31
CA ASP A 58 1.21 4.14 -15.51
C ASP A 58 2.64 4.07 -16.03
N ALA A 59 3.37 5.18 -15.98
CA ALA A 59 4.76 5.23 -16.47
C ALA A 59 5.70 4.42 -15.55
N TRP A 60 5.48 4.48 -14.23
CA TRP A 60 6.19 3.69 -13.25
C TRP A 60 5.90 2.19 -13.44
N LEU A 61 4.63 1.80 -13.60
CA LEU A 61 4.22 0.42 -13.83
C LEU A 61 4.76 -0.11 -15.17
N ALA A 62 4.74 0.67 -16.24
CA ALA A 62 5.28 0.28 -17.54
C ALA A 62 6.79 0.01 -17.48
N ARG A 63 7.56 0.90 -16.83
CA ARG A 63 9.00 0.69 -16.62
C ARG A 63 9.26 -0.55 -15.77
N ALA A 64 8.48 -0.76 -14.72
CA ALA A 64 8.60 -1.95 -13.88
C ALA A 64 8.26 -3.25 -14.65
N ARG A 65 7.26 -3.25 -15.55
CA ARG A 65 7.01 -4.42 -16.41
C ARG A 65 8.21 -4.74 -17.30
N ALA A 66 8.84 -3.72 -17.89
CA ALA A 66 10.02 -3.87 -18.72
C ALA A 66 11.25 -4.37 -17.95
N ALA A 67 11.39 -3.97 -16.68
CA ALA A 67 12.47 -4.43 -15.80
C ALA A 67 12.27 -5.87 -15.29
N PHE A 68 11.02 -6.35 -15.21
CA PHE A 68 10.68 -7.69 -14.69
C PHE A 68 9.92 -8.55 -15.73
N PRO A 69 10.45 -8.78 -16.94
CA PRO A 69 9.73 -9.51 -17.98
C PRO A 69 9.50 -10.99 -17.63
N ALA A 70 10.29 -11.55 -16.71
CA ALA A 70 10.14 -12.93 -16.26
C ALA A 70 8.75 -13.22 -15.65
N PHE A 71 8.12 -12.23 -15.00
CA PHE A 71 6.77 -12.40 -14.43
C PHE A 71 5.68 -12.56 -15.49
N ALA A 72 5.91 -12.12 -16.73
CA ALA A 72 5.00 -12.35 -17.85
C ALA A 72 4.79 -13.85 -18.12
N ARG A 73 5.81 -14.68 -17.83
CA ARG A 73 5.81 -16.12 -18.09
C ARG A 73 5.11 -16.93 -17.00
N LEU A 74 4.77 -16.30 -15.87
CA LEU A 74 4.05 -16.97 -14.79
C LEU A 74 2.61 -17.25 -15.23
N PRO A 75 2.03 -18.41 -14.83
CA PRO A 75 0.64 -18.71 -15.08
C PRO A 75 -0.28 -17.61 -14.56
N SER A 76 -1.18 -17.12 -15.41
CA SER A 76 -2.27 -16.23 -15.03
C SER A 76 -3.35 -17.06 -14.30
N PRO A 77 -4.04 -16.48 -13.29
CA PRO A 77 -3.86 -15.14 -12.75
C PRO A 77 -2.65 -15.03 -11.81
N ARG A 78 -1.84 -13.98 -11.99
CA ARG A 78 -0.75 -13.57 -11.11
C ARG A 78 -1.31 -12.80 -9.92
N THR A 79 -1.35 -13.44 -8.76
CA THR A 79 -1.78 -12.83 -7.52
C THR A 79 -0.58 -12.36 -6.72
N LEU A 80 -0.46 -11.04 -6.54
CA LEU A 80 0.49 -10.46 -5.61
C LEU A 80 -0.07 -10.58 -4.19
N VAL A 81 0.71 -11.15 -3.28
CA VAL A 81 0.39 -11.27 -1.86
C VAL A 81 1.38 -10.42 -1.07
N LEU A 82 0.90 -9.34 -0.46
CA LEU A 82 1.70 -8.42 0.33
C LEU A 82 1.49 -8.68 1.82
N LEU A 83 2.51 -9.22 2.47
CA LEU A 83 2.50 -9.57 3.87
C LEU A 83 3.19 -8.47 4.68
N GLY A 84 2.41 -7.82 5.53
CA GLY A 84 2.89 -6.88 6.52
C GLY A 84 3.32 -7.62 7.79
N GLY A 85 3.00 -7.02 8.93
CA GLY A 85 3.25 -7.63 10.23
C GLY A 85 2.32 -7.09 11.31
N PRO A 86 2.33 -7.70 12.50
CA PRO A 86 1.50 -7.24 13.60
C PRO A 86 1.87 -5.79 13.98
N THR A 87 0.84 -4.97 14.20
CA THR A 87 0.95 -3.61 14.72
C THR A 87 -0.03 -3.44 15.87
N PRO A 88 0.10 -2.40 16.71
CA PRO A 88 -0.92 -2.12 17.74
C PRO A 88 -2.34 -1.96 17.17
N ALA A 89 -2.46 -1.46 15.94
CA ALA A 89 -3.74 -1.24 15.27
C ALA A 89 -4.28 -2.50 14.57
N VAL A 90 -3.43 -3.49 14.29
CA VAL A 90 -3.78 -4.68 13.48
C VAL A 90 -3.02 -5.90 13.99
N ARG A 91 -3.74 -6.86 14.55
CA ARG A 91 -3.19 -8.16 14.92
C ARG A 91 -3.27 -9.12 13.73
N PHE A 92 -2.27 -9.06 12.84
CA PHE A 92 -2.07 -10.02 11.76
C PHE A 92 -1.09 -11.12 12.22
N ASP A 93 -1.62 -12.10 12.95
CA ASP A 93 -0.87 -13.24 13.47
C ASP A 93 -0.97 -14.48 12.57
N ARG A 94 -0.40 -15.60 13.01
CA ARG A 94 -0.41 -16.86 12.28
C ARG A 94 -1.83 -17.29 11.86
N GLY A 95 -2.81 -17.18 12.75
CA GLY A 95 -4.19 -17.56 12.45
C GLY A 95 -4.81 -16.66 11.38
N ALA A 96 -4.58 -15.36 11.43
CA ALA A 96 -5.01 -14.44 10.37
C ALA A 96 -4.37 -14.77 9.02
N PHE A 97 -3.08 -15.16 9.02
CA PHE A 97 -2.40 -15.64 7.83
C PHE A 97 -3.00 -16.94 7.28
N GLU A 98 -3.26 -17.95 8.12
CA GLU A 98 -3.84 -19.22 7.68
C GLU A 98 -5.25 -19.03 7.09
N VAL A 99 -6.05 -18.09 7.62
CA VAL A 99 -7.34 -17.71 7.01
C VAL A 99 -7.15 -17.04 5.65
N MET A 100 -6.17 -16.15 5.50
CA MET A 100 -5.84 -15.56 4.19
C MET A 100 -5.38 -16.64 3.20
N ALA A 101 -4.52 -17.55 3.66
CA ALA A 101 -3.87 -18.55 2.85
C ALA A 101 -4.83 -19.63 2.35
N SER A 102 -5.74 -20.10 3.21
CA SER A 102 -6.80 -21.05 2.81
C SER A 102 -7.73 -20.49 1.72
N LYS A 103 -8.04 -19.18 1.76
CA LYS A 103 -8.80 -18.52 0.69
C LYS A 103 -7.99 -18.47 -0.62
N LEU A 104 -6.70 -18.16 -0.55
CA LEU A 104 -5.81 -18.18 -1.72
C LEU A 104 -5.66 -19.58 -2.32
N GLU A 105 -5.54 -20.62 -1.49
CA GLU A 105 -5.52 -22.01 -1.95
C GLU A 105 -6.80 -22.38 -2.67
N HIS A 106 -7.95 -21.94 -2.16
CA HIS A 106 -9.22 -22.16 -2.84
C HIS A 106 -9.24 -21.48 -4.22
N TRP A 107 -8.69 -20.26 -4.34
CA TRP A 107 -8.59 -19.58 -5.65
C TRP A 107 -7.68 -20.34 -6.62
N LEU A 108 -6.52 -20.80 -6.15
CA LEU A 108 -5.57 -21.58 -6.94
C LEU A 108 -6.16 -22.93 -7.38
N ALA A 109 -6.88 -23.61 -6.50
CA ALA A 109 -7.52 -24.89 -6.82
C ALA A 109 -8.62 -24.75 -7.88
N MET A 110 -9.34 -23.62 -7.89
CA MET A 110 -10.44 -23.38 -8.83
C MET A 110 -9.97 -22.85 -10.19
N GLY A 111 -8.93 -22.02 -10.22
CA GLY A 111 -8.54 -21.27 -11.41
C GLY A 111 -7.06 -21.35 -11.81
N GLY A 112 -6.26 -22.12 -11.07
CA GLY A 112 -4.81 -22.12 -11.23
C GLY A 112 -4.18 -20.76 -10.92
N GLY A 113 -3.05 -20.48 -11.55
CA GLY A 113 -2.35 -19.19 -11.46
C GLY A 113 -1.03 -19.27 -10.71
N SER A 114 -0.57 -18.09 -10.26
CA SER A 114 0.73 -17.93 -9.61
C SER A 114 0.65 -16.94 -8.45
N LEU A 115 1.56 -17.10 -7.49
CA LEU A 115 1.68 -16.22 -6.34
C LEU A 115 3.03 -15.50 -6.32
N LEU A 116 2.97 -14.17 -6.26
CA LEU A 116 4.12 -13.33 -5.93
C LEU A 116 3.97 -12.90 -4.47
N VAL A 117 4.63 -13.61 -3.55
CA VAL A 117 4.46 -13.41 -2.09
C VAL A 117 5.60 -12.58 -1.55
N LEU A 118 5.31 -11.35 -1.16
CA LEU A 118 6.31 -10.39 -0.70
C LEU A 118 6.03 -10.00 0.75
N GLY A 119 7.03 -10.19 1.60
CA GLY A 119 7.05 -9.66 2.96
C GLY A 119 7.48 -8.18 3.00
N SER A 120 7.34 -7.60 4.18
CA SER A 120 7.87 -6.28 4.52
C SER A 120 8.87 -6.39 5.65
N ARG A 121 9.57 -5.30 5.96
CA ARG A 121 10.45 -5.19 7.15
C ARG A 121 9.76 -5.52 8.48
N ARG A 122 8.42 -5.52 8.52
CA ARG A 122 7.62 -5.84 9.71
C ARG A 122 7.17 -7.30 9.76
N THR A 123 7.35 -8.06 8.69
CA THR A 123 6.95 -9.46 8.63
C THR A 123 7.81 -10.28 9.59
N PRO A 124 7.23 -10.93 10.60
CA PRO A 124 8.02 -11.72 11.54
C PRO A 124 8.71 -12.89 10.82
N PRO A 125 9.96 -13.25 11.19
CA PRO A 125 10.68 -14.34 10.54
C PRO A 125 9.93 -15.68 10.55
N LYS A 126 9.19 -15.98 11.62
CA LYS A 126 8.34 -17.18 11.70
C LYS A 126 7.21 -17.18 10.67
N LEU A 127 6.62 -16.02 10.41
CA LEU A 127 5.58 -15.87 9.40
C LEU A 127 6.16 -15.94 7.99
N ALA A 128 7.32 -15.34 7.76
CA ALA A 128 8.05 -15.46 6.50
C ALA A 128 8.39 -16.93 6.17
N ALA A 129 8.96 -17.66 7.13
CA ALA A 129 9.26 -19.08 6.98
C ALA A 129 8.01 -19.92 6.68
N LEU A 130 6.91 -19.66 7.40
CA LEU A 130 5.63 -20.32 7.15
C LEU A 130 5.13 -20.02 5.73
N ALA A 131 5.12 -18.77 5.30
CA ALA A 131 4.66 -18.40 3.95
C ALA A 131 5.52 -19.02 2.84
N ARG A 132 6.83 -19.16 3.05
CA ARG A 132 7.71 -19.89 2.12
C ARG A 132 7.31 -21.36 2.01
N SER A 133 7.10 -22.05 3.13
CA SER A 133 6.76 -23.47 3.12
C SER A 133 5.34 -23.71 2.60
N TYR A 134 4.39 -22.85 2.98
CA TYR A 134 2.97 -23.00 2.65
C TYR A 134 2.72 -23.00 1.14
N TRP A 135 3.51 -22.23 0.39
CA TRP A 135 3.38 -22.13 -1.06
C TRP A 135 4.61 -22.64 -1.81
N ALA A 136 5.45 -23.50 -1.24
CA ALA A 136 6.72 -23.91 -1.87
C ALA A 136 6.53 -24.40 -3.33
N ASP A 137 5.47 -25.18 -3.58
CA ASP A 137 5.20 -25.80 -4.89
C ASP A 137 4.30 -24.95 -5.80
N THR A 138 3.83 -23.78 -5.36
CA THR A 138 2.99 -22.91 -6.19
C THR A 138 3.86 -22.08 -7.14
N PRO A 139 3.54 -21.95 -8.44
CA PRO A 139 4.29 -21.09 -9.36
C PRO A 139 4.40 -19.65 -8.87
N GLY A 140 5.58 -19.05 -9.01
CA GLY A 140 5.84 -17.65 -8.63
C GLY A 140 7.03 -17.48 -7.70
N GLN A 141 7.10 -16.34 -7.01
CA GLN A 141 8.27 -15.93 -6.23
C GLN A 141 7.88 -15.64 -4.78
N ARG A 142 8.80 -15.93 -3.85
CA ARG A 142 8.71 -15.55 -2.43
C ARG A 142 9.88 -14.65 -2.10
N TRP A 143 9.60 -13.47 -1.58
CA TRP A 143 10.63 -12.50 -1.19
C TRP A 143 10.30 -11.94 0.18
N PHE A 144 11.18 -12.15 1.16
CA PHE A 144 11.06 -11.65 2.53
C PHE A 144 12.30 -10.90 2.98
N GLY A 145 13.37 -10.91 2.17
CA GLY A 145 14.55 -10.13 2.41
C GLY A 145 15.60 -10.27 1.29
N PRO A 146 16.73 -9.55 1.39
CA PRO A 146 17.80 -9.58 0.40
C PRO A 146 18.38 -10.97 0.13
N GLU A 147 18.22 -11.92 1.06
CA GLU A 147 18.61 -13.31 0.88
C GLU A 147 17.85 -14.01 -0.26
N ASP A 148 16.70 -13.46 -0.68
CA ASP A 148 15.91 -13.94 -1.83
C ASP A 148 16.26 -13.26 -3.15
N GLY A 149 17.34 -12.50 -3.15
CA GLY A 149 17.78 -11.69 -4.28
C GLY A 149 17.17 -10.28 -4.29
N ALA A 150 17.22 -9.66 -5.47
CA ALA A 150 16.74 -8.29 -5.66
C ALA A 150 15.25 -8.18 -5.35
N ASN A 151 14.84 -7.07 -4.72
CA ASN A 151 13.46 -6.84 -4.33
C ASN A 151 12.54 -6.76 -5.56
N PRO A 152 11.60 -7.70 -5.76
CA PRO A 152 10.75 -7.74 -6.93
C PRO A 152 9.53 -6.82 -6.84
N TYR A 153 9.40 -6.00 -5.79
CA TYR A 153 8.18 -5.26 -5.44
C TYR A 153 7.56 -4.49 -6.61
N GLU A 154 8.37 -3.73 -7.35
CA GLU A 154 7.85 -2.94 -8.48
C GLU A 154 7.35 -3.81 -9.61
N GLY A 155 8.10 -4.85 -9.99
CA GLY A 155 7.68 -5.82 -10.98
C GLY A 155 6.43 -6.57 -10.55
N ALA A 156 6.36 -6.95 -9.28
CA ALA A 156 5.23 -7.69 -8.73
C ALA A 156 3.94 -6.86 -8.73
N LEU A 157 4.01 -5.58 -8.32
CA LEU A 157 2.88 -4.64 -8.45
C LEU A 157 2.49 -4.45 -9.92
N ALA A 158 3.48 -4.30 -10.79
CA ALA A 158 3.25 -4.04 -12.19
C ALA A 158 2.60 -5.22 -12.91
N TRP A 159 2.97 -6.46 -12.60
CA TRP A 159 2.45 -7.67 -13.26
C TRP A 159 1.22 -8.28 -12.58
N ALA A 160 0.84 -7.80 -11.40
CA ALA A 160 -0.31 -8.32 -10.67
C ALA A 160 -1.62 -8.15 -11.46
N GLU A 161 -2.38 -9.25 -11.55
CA GLU A 161 -3.77 -9.24 -12.00
C GLU A 161 -4.73 -9.19 -10.80
N ARG A 162 -4.24 -9.57 -9.62
CA ARG A 162 -4.93 -9.47 -8.33
C ARG A 162 -3.92 -9.11 -7.25
N ILE A 163 -4.33 -8.33 -6.26
CA ILE A 163 -3.48 -8.02 -5.11
C ILE A 163 -4.22 -8.38 -3.83
N VAL A 164 -3.64 -9.23 -3.00
CA VAL A 164 -4.09 -9.50 -1.64
C VAL A 164 -3.08 -8.88 -0.67
N VAL A 165 -3.53 -8.03 0.25
CA VAL A 165 -2.66 -7.33 1.19
C VAL A 165 -3.16 -7.49 2.62
N SER A 166 -2.23 -7.62 3.57
CA SER A 166 -2.58 -7.57 4.98
C SER A 166 -3.04 -6.16 5.41
N PRO A 167 -3.91 -6.02 6.42
CA PRO A 167 -4.55 -4.74 6.73
C PRO A 167 -3.65 -3.74 7.45
N ASP A 168 -2.44 -4.12 7.87
CA ASP A 168 -1.58 -3.36 8.78
C ASP A 168 -0.73 -2.26 8.12
N SER A 169 -0.75 -2.15 6.78
CA SER A 169 0.11 -1.23 6.04
C SER A 169 -0.67 -0.25 5.19
N VAL A 170 -0.75 1.00 5.65
CA VAL A 170 -1.30 2.10 4.84
C VAL A 170 -0.55 2.22 3.52
N ASN A 171 0.78 2.09 3.52
CA ASN A 171 1.59 2.27 2.31
C ASN A 171 1.33 1.16 1.29
N MET A 172 1.42 -0.12 1.69
CA MET A 172 1.21 -1.23 0.73
C MET A 172 -0.21 -1.23 0.17
N VAL A 173 -1.22 -0.94 1.00
CA VAL A 173 -2.60 -0.82 0.51
C VAL A 173 -2.70 0.37 -0.45
N SER A 174 -2.08 1.52 -0.16
CA SER A 174 -2.11 2.70 -1.03
C SER A 174 -1.43 2.45 -2.38
N GLU A 175 -0.26 1.81 -2.37
CA GLU A 175 0.49 1.46 -3.58
C GLU A 175 -0.26 0.43 -4.42
N ALA A 176 -0.86 -0.59 -3.79
CA ALA A 176 -1.75 -1.53 -4.47
C ALA A 176 -2.96 -0.80 -5.08
N CYS A 177 -3.56 0.15 -4.36
CA CYS A 177 -4.68 0.95 -4.83
C CYS A 177 -4.32 1.90 -5.99
N ALA A 178 -3.04 2.24 -6.17
CA ALA A 178 -2.59 3.06 -7.28
C ALA A 178 -2.41 2.27 -8.60
N THR A 179 -2.55 0.94 -8.56
CA THR A 179 -2.66 0.08 -9.75
C THR A 179 -4.11 0.03 -10.26
N ALA A 180 -4.36 -0.60 -11.39
CA ALA A 180 -5.71 -0.93 -11.88
C ALA A 180 -6.22 -2.30 -11.38
N ALA A 181 -5.38 -3.09 -10.70
CA ALA A 181 -5.74 -4.42 -10.24
C ALA A 181 -6.79 -4.35 -9.10
N PRO A 182 -7.70 -5.33 -9.01
CA PRO A 182 -8.54 -5.53 -7.83
C PRO A 182 -7.66 -5.77 -6.60
N VAL A 183 -7.97 -5.03 -5.52
CA VAL A 183 -7.24 -5.09 -4.25
C VAL A 183 -8.12 -5.70 -3.17
N TYR A 184 -7.68 -6.83 -2.65
CA TYR A 184 -8.30 -7.53 -1.53
C TYR A 184 -7.52 -7.25 -0.26
N VAL A 185 -8.21 -6.83 0.78
CA VAL A 185 -7.62 -6.76 2.12
C VAL A 185 -8.03 -8.02 2.88
N ALA A 186 -7.05 -8.74 3.40
CA ALA A 186 -7.32 -9.91 4.23
C ALA A 186 -7.77 -9.44 5.62
N GLU A 187 -8.89 -10.00 6.10
CA GLU A 187 -9.36 -9.77 7.47
C GLU A 187 -9.41 -8.28 7.89
N PRO A 188 -9.99 -7.36 7.08
CA PRO A 188 -9.92 -5.90 7.33
C PRO A 188 -10.59 -5.51 8.67
N GLY A 189 -11.55 -6.32 9.14
CA GLY A 189 -12.20 -6.14 10.44
C GLY A 189 -11.27 -6.24 11.65
N ARG A 190 -10.06 -6.80 11.50
CA ARG A 190 -9.03 -6.84 12.56
C ARG A 190 -8.37 -5.49 12.80
N ALA A 191 -8.53 -4.54 11.88
CA ALA A 191 -7.98 -3.22 12.05
C ALA A 191 -8.79 -2.38 13.03
N THR A 192 -8.07 -1.55 13.78
CA THR A 192 -8.64 -0.60 14.75
C THR A 192 -8.09 0.82 14.52
N GLY A 193 -8.73 1.79 15.18
CA GLY A 193 -8.28 3.19 15.19
C GLY A 193 -8.13 3.80 13.79
N ARG A 194 -7.00 4.46 13.55
CA ARG A 194 -6.70 5.16 12.29
C ARG A 194 -6.63 4.23 11.08
N VAL A 195 -6.07 3.03 11.25
CA VAL A 195 -5.96 2.05 10.17
C VAL A 195 -7.35 1.57 9.77
N ARG A 196 -8.24 1.32 10.73
CA ARG A 196 -9.63 0.96 10.43
C ARG A 196 -10.35 2.02 9.61
N ARG A 197 -10.28 3.28 10.05
CA ARG A 197 -10.88 4.42 9.31
C ARG A 197 -10.36 4.52 7.88
N TYR A 198 -9.06 4.29 7.68
CA TYR A 198 -8.47 4.26 6.35
C TYR A 198 -9.05 3.15 5.47
N LEU A 199 -9.15 1.92 5.99
CA LEU A 199 -9.71 0.79 5.25
C LEU A 199 -11.21 1.01 4.95
N ASP A 200 -11.99 1.48 5.94
CA ASP A 200 -13.41 1.79 5.74
C ASP A 200 -13.61 2.86 4.65
N ALA A 201 -12.75 3.87 4.62
CA ALA A 201 -12.80 4.93 3.61
C ALA A 201 -12.45 4.41 2.19
N LEU A 202 -11.63 3.37 2.06
CA LEU A 202 -11.35 2.72 0.78
C LEU A 202 -12.46 1.73 0.38
N LEU A 203 -13.05 1.02 1.35
CA LEU A 203 -14.20 0.13 1.13
C LEU A 203 -15.40 0.94 0.63
N ALA A 204 -15.70 2.07 1.25
CA ALA A 204 -16.79 2.97 0.84
C ALA A 204 -16.59 3.54 -0.59
N ARG A 205 -15.34 3.68 -1.02
CA ARG A 205 -14.99 4.10 -2.40
C ARG A 205 -15.01 2.93 -3.40
N GLY A 206 -15.21 1.70 -2.95
CA GLY A 206 -15.09 0.49 -3.77
C GLY A 206 -13.67 0.22 -4.27
N ARG A 207 -12.64 0.88 -3.72
CA ARG A 207 -11.26 0.70 -4.18
C ARG A 207 -10.62 -0.57 -3.65
N ILE A 208 -11.01 -0.98 -2.45
CA ILE A 208 -10.64 -2.28 -1.89
C ILE A 208 -11.90 -3.09 -1.62
N GLN A 209 -11.72 -4.39 -1.46
CA GLN A 209 -12.75 -5.31 -1.01
C GLN A 209 -12.18 -6.29 0.04
N PRO A 210 -13.00 -6.82 0.95
CA PRO A 210 -12.55 -7.88 1.84
C PRO A 210 -12.20 -9.13 1.04
N GLN A 211 -11.13 -9.83 1.42
CA GLN A 211 -10.82 -11.13 0.83
C GLN A 211 -11.90 -12.16 1.17
N SER A 212 -12.66 -12.55 0.16
CA SER A 212 -13.71 -13.57 0.20
C SER A 212 -13.20 -14.95 -0.24
N LYS A 213 -14.05 -15.97 -0.07
CA LYS A 213 -13.75 -17.33 -0.53
C LYS A 213 -13.59 -17.40 -2.06
N LEU A 214 -14.37 -16.65 -2.82
CA LEU A 214 -14.25 -16.53 -4.27
C LEU A 214 -13.73 -15.14 -4.64
N PRO A 215 -12.86 -15.01 -5.66
CA PRO A 215 -12.41 -13.72 -6.14
C PRO A 215 -13.54 -13.02 -6.93
N HIS A 216 -13.59 -11.71 -6.84
CA HIS A 216 -14.42 -10.85 -7.69
C HIS A 216 -13.52 -9.83 -8.38
N ASP A 217 -13.05 -10.16 -9.57
CA ASP A 217 -11.96 -9.46 -10.25
C ASP A 217 -12.43 -8.29 -11.11
N ALA A 218 -13.20 -7.39 -10.52
CA ALA A 218 -13.57 -6.16 -11.18
C ALA A 218 -12.37 -5.19 -11.19
N PRO A 219 -11.96 -4.65 -12.35
CA PRO A 219 -11.02 -3.54 -12.40
C PRO A 219 -11.57 -2.36 -11.59
N ALA A 220 -10.68 -1.61 -10.96
CA ALA A 220 -11.04 -0.42 -10.21
C ALA A 220 -10.22 0.79 -10.69
N GLU A 221 -10.83 1.97 -10.63
CA GLU A 221 -10.16 3.23 -10.90
C GLU A 221 -8.91 3.38 -10.00
N PRO A 222 -7.69 3.55 -10.56
CA PRO A 222 -6.50 3.75 -9.76
C PRO A 222 -6.57 4.98 -8.85
N LEU A 223 -6.25 4.83 -7.57
CA LEU A 223 -6.23 5.93 -6.61
C LEU A 223 -4.86 6.63 -6.62
N ARG A 224 -4.75 7.71 -7.42
CA ARG A 224 -3.50 8.47 -7.62
C ARG A 224 -3.50 9.82 -6.91
N GLU A 225 -3.19 9.80 -5.62
CA GLU A 225 -3.21 11.01 -4.79
C GLU A 225 -1.97 11.91 -5.00
N THR A 226 -0.82 11.34 -5.32
CA THR A 226 0.43 12.12 -5.51
C THR A 226 0.30 13.24 -6.55
N PRO A 227 -0.15 13.00 -7.80
CA PRO A 227 -0.30 14.08 -8.79
C PRO A 227 -1.35 15.12 -8.37
N ARG A 228 -2.48 14.68 -7.78
CA ARG A 228 -3.53 15.58 -7.29
C ARG A 228 -3.00 16.52 -6.20
N ILE A 229 -2.30 15.97 -5.21
CA ILE A 229 -1.72 16.73 -4.11
C ILE A 229 -0.61 17.67 -4.62
N ALA A 230 0.24 17.22 -5.53
CA ALA A 230 1.27 18.06 -6.12
C ALA A 230 0.69 19.29 -6.85
N ALA A 231 -0.42 19.11 -7.59
CA ALA A 231 -1.11 20.20 -8.25
C ALA A 231 -1.66 21.23 -7.25
N ILE A 232 -2.33 20.79 -6.19
CA ILE A 232 -2.88 21.67 -5.13
C ILE A 232 -1.76 22.42 -4.40
N VAL A 233 -0.66 21.72 -4.07
CA VAL A 233 0.50 22.35 -3.42
C VAL A 233 1.12 23.42 -4.33
N ARG A 234 1.27 23.14 -5.63
CA ARG A 234 1.79 24.10 -6.60
C ARG A 234 0.89 25.34 -6.70
N GLU A 235 -0.42 25.13 -6.81
CA GLU A 235 -1.39 26.22 -6.85
C GLU A 235 -1.31 27.08 -5.59
N ARG A 236 -1.46 26.48 -4.40
CA ARG A 236 -1.52 27.22 -3.14
C ARG A 236 -0.21 27.90 -2.75
N LEU A 237 0.94 27.37 -3.15
CA LEU A 237 2.23 27.98 -2.84
C LEU A 237 2.66 29.05 -3.84
N PHE A 238 2.24 28.96 -5.11
CA PHE A 238 2.82 29.77 -6.19
C PHE A 238 1.81 30.61 -6.97
N ALA A 239 0.49 30.43 -6.81
CA ALA A 239 -0.52 31.20 -7.54
C ALA A 239 -0.85 32.59 -6.93
N GLY A 240 -0.12 33.02 -5.89
CA GLY A 240 -0.26 34.33 -5.25
C GLY A 240 0.97 35.24 -5.41
N GLY A 241 1.71 35.10 -6.53
CA GLY A 241 2.84 35.96 -6.88
C GLY A 241 2.49 36.94 -7.98
#